data_AF-A0A2E8TDM7-F1
#
_entry.id   AF-A0A2E8TDM7-F1
#
_cell.length_a   1.000
_cell.length_b   1.000
_cell.length_c   1.000
_cell.angle_alpha   90.00
_cell.angle_beta   90.00
_cell.angle_gamma   90.00
#
_symmetry.space_group_name_H-M   'P 1'
#
loop_
_entity.id
_entity.type
_entity.pdbx_description
1 polymer ?
#
loop_
_entity_poly.entity_id
_entity_poly.type
_entity_poly.pdbx_seq_one_letter_code
_entity_poly.pdbx_strand_id
1 'polypeptide(L)'
;MSHLSILPTAYTRSDLLEKSLRHEGFEVVHGAVMAPFNGMAHPVDLLAYLADDVPSLGWTQGSDGVMTMVADLQRLAFHQGLDARLQKVARQYALLTALESVDSFGNSATMTIETV
;
A
#
# COMPACT_ATOMS: atom_id res chain seq x y z
N MET A 1 -5.26 -17.28 -18.39
CA MET A 1 -4.21 -16.24 -18.25
C MET A 1 -4.84 -15.09 -17.49
N SER A 2 -4.52 -14.96 -16.20
CA SER A 2 -5.10 -13.93 -15.34
C SER A 2 -4.17 -12.74 -15.34
N HIS A 3 -4.47 -11.75 -16.18
CA HIS A 3 -3.80 -10.45 -16.16
C HIS A 3 -4.24 -9.74 -14.86
N LEU A 4 -3.33 -9.58 -13.93
CA LEU A 4 -3.52 -8.79 -12.71
C LEU A 4 -3.80 -7.34 -13.12
N SER A 5 -5.07 -7.03 -13.36
CA SER A 5 -5.55 -5.65 -13.48
C SER A 5 -5.68 -5.11 -12.06
N ILE A 6 -4.54 -4.87 -11.41
CA ILE A 6 -4.49 -3.99 -10.26
C ILE A 6 -4.82 -2.62 -10.83
N LEU A 7 -5.83 -1.94 -10.27
CA LEU A 7 -5.95 -0.49 -10.50
C LEU A 7 -4.54 0.10 -10.30
N PRO A 8 -4.06 1.00 -11.17
CA PRO A 8 -2.77 1.66 -10.99
C PRO A 8 -2.86 2.64 -9.82
N THR A 9 -3.08 2.11 -8.62
CA THR A 9 -3.07 2.86 -7.38
C THR A 9 -1.59 3.00 -7.05
N ALA A 10 -1.01 4.10 -7.53
CA ALA A 10 0.28 4.56 -7.04
C ALA A 10 0.11 4.89 -5.56
N TYR A 11 0.64 4.03 -4.68
CA TYR A 11 0.73 4.32 -3.27
C TYR A 11 1.73 5.46 -3.10
N THR A 12 1.38 6.52 -2.40
CA THR A 12 2.25 7.68 -2.15
C THR A 12 2.45 7.96 -0.67
N ARG A 13 1.56 7.39 0.16
CA ARG A 13 1.53 7.57 1.61
C ARG A 13 1.69 6.24 2.32
N SER A 14 2.80 6.10 3.03
CA SER A 14 3.13 4.90 3.80
C SER A 14 2.16 4.64 4.95
N ASP A 15 1.65 5.70 5.59
CA ASP A 15 0.73 5.61 6.72
C ASP A 15 -0.66 5.08 6.30
N LEU A 16 -1.17 5.53 5.14
CA LEU A 16 -2.42 5.02 4.58
C LEU A 16 -2.29 3.59 4.06
N LEU A 17 -1.15 3.27 3.45
CA LEU A 17 -0.83 1.92 3.02
C LEU A 17 -0.76 0.97 4.21
N GLU A 18 -0.09 1.35 5.30
CA GLU A 18 -0.05 0.58 6.54
C GLU A 18 -1.45 0.32 7.09
N LYS A 19 -2.29 1.36 7.22
CA LYS A 19 -3.67 1.21 7.70
C LYS A 19 -4.46 0.23 6.84
N SER A 20 -4.28 0.31 5.52
CA SER A 20 -4.98 -0.55 4.55
C SER A 20 -4.51 -2.00 4.63
N LEU A 21 -3.21 -2.22 4.82
CA LEU A 21 -2.63 -3.56 5.01
C LEU A 21 -3.08 -4.18 6.34
N ARG A 22 -3.00 -3.45 7.45
CA ARG A 22 -3.48 -3.91 8.76
C ARG A 22 -4.97 -4.24 8.75
N HIS A 23 -5.78 -3.44 8.05
CA HIS A 23 -7.21 -3.69 7.90
C HIS A 23 -7.50 -5.04 7.21
N GLU A 24 -6.69 -5.42 6.22
CA GLU A 24 -6.79 -6.71 5.53
C GLU A 24 -6.08 -7.86 6.28
N GLY A 25 -5.63 -7.60 7.52
CA GLY A 25 -5.06 -8.59 8.42
C GLY A 25 -3.57 -8.84 8.23
N PHE A 26 -2.86 -8.00 7.48
CA PHE A 26 -1.40 -8.08 7.39
C PHE A 26 -0.75 -7.47 8.64
N GLU A 27 0.29 -8.13 9.13
CA GLU A 27 1.22 -7.52 10.07
C GLU A 27 2.21 -6.64 9.30
N VAL A 28 2.42 -5.42 9.78
CA VAL A 28 3.26 -4.41 9.12
C VAL A 28 4.43 -4.01 10.00
N VAL A 29 5.63 -4.04 9.43
CA VAL A 29 6.89 -3.61 10.05
C VAL A 29 7.53 -2.53 9.18
N HIS A 30 7.99 -1.46 9.83
CA HIS A 30 8.71 -0.37 9.17
C HIS A 30 10.22 -0.64 9.14
N GLY A 31 10.88 -0.22 8.07
CA GLY A 31 12.34 -0.27 7.95
C GLY A 31 12.90 -1.68 8.11
N ALA A 32 12.46 -2.60 7.26
CA ALA A 32 12.81 -4.01 7.36
C ALA A 32 13.60 -4.48 6.14
N VAL A 33 14.26 -5.63 6.28
CA VAL A 33 14.94 -6.30 5.17
C VAL A 33 14.16 -7.55 4.84
N MET A 34 13.66 -7.63 3.60
CA MET A 34 12.99 -8.83 3.11
C MET A 34 13.96 -10.00 3.10
N ALA A 35 13.43 -11.19 3.41
CA ALA A 35 14.18 -12.43 3.26
C ALA A 35 14.71 -12.53 1.82
N PRO A 36 15.96 -13.01 1.63
CA PRO A 36 16.55 -13.04 0.30
C PRO A 36 15.71 -13.87 -0.66
N PHE A 37 15.26 -13.24 -1.74
CA PHE A 37 14.76 -13.90 -2.94
C PHE A 37 15.72 -13.52 -4.07
N ASN A 38 15.87 -14.35 -5.10
CA ASN A 38 16.92 -14.21 -6.15
C ASN A 38 18.39 -14.19 -5.66
N GLY A 39 18.66 -14.44 -4.38
CA GLY A 39 19.99 -14.38 -3.79
C GLY A 39 20.37 -13.00 -3.23
N MET A 40 19.49 -12.01 -3.29
CA MET A 40 19.71 -10.67 -2.75
C MET A 40 18.74 -10.34 -1.61
N ALA A 41 19.24 -9.71 -0.56
CA ALA A 41 18.41 -9.09 0.46
C ALA A 41 17.87 -7.75 -0.07
N HIS A 42 16.59 -7.49 0.14
CA HIS A 42 15.94 -6.27 -0.34
C HIS A 42 15.50 -5.42 0.87
N PRO A 43 16.17 -4.28 1.14
CA PRO A 43 15.69 -3.34 2.15
C PRO A 43 14.39 -2.71 1.65
N VAL A 44 13.41 -2.59 2.53
CA VAL A 44 12.10 -2.02 2.24
C VAL A 44 11.67 -1.11 3.38
N ASP A 45 11.02 0.00 3.03
CA ASP A 45 10.51 0.95 4.02
C ASP A 45 9.34 0.35 4.79
N LEU A 46 8.56 -0.51 4.15
CA LEU A 46 7.38 -1.13 4.73
C LEU A 46 7.34 -2.60 4.32
N LEU A 47 7.25 -3.49 5.30
CA LEU A 47 7.16 -4.93 5.12
C LEU A 47 5.83 -5.42 5.68
N ALA A 48 5.05 -6.11 4.86
CA ALA A 48 3.83 -6.77 5.25
C ALA A 48 3.98 -8.29 5.15
N TYR A 49 3.50 -9.01 6.16
CA TYR A 49 3.44 -10.47 6.14
C TYR A 49 2.15 -10.98 6.80
N LEU A 50 1.76 -12.20 6.45
CA LEU A 50 0.66 -12.93 7.09
C LEU A 50 1.24 -14.12 7.84
N ALA A 51 0.58 -14.53 8.93
CA ALA A 51 1.04 -15.64 9.77
C ALA A 51 1.00 -17.00 9.05
N ASP A 52 0.16 -17.16 8.02
CA ASP A 52 -0.12 -18.43 7.34
C ASP A 52 0.83 -18.72 6.15
N ASP A 53 2.13 -18.50 6.30
CA ASP A 53 3.17 -18.81 5.29
C ASP A 53 3.04 -18.09 3.94
N VAL A 54 2.23 -17.02 3.88
CA VAL A 54 2.10 -16.17 2.70
C VAL A 54 3.40 -15.41 2.46
N PRO A 55 3.86 -15.24 1.21
CA PRO A 55 5.05 -14.46 0.90
C PRO A 55 4.95 -13.06 1.49
N SER A 56 6.03 -12.66 2.16
CA SER A 56 6.20 -11.28 2.61
C SER A 56 6.20 -10.33 1.41
N LEU A 57 5.51 -9.21 1.56
CA LEU A 57 5.41 -8.14 0.58
C LEU A 57 6.10 -6.90 1.12
N GLY A 58 6.99 -6.32 0.33
CA GLY A 58 7.68 -5.10 0.68
C GLY A 58 7.19 -3.91 -0.15
N TRP A 59 7.37 -2.71 0.38
CA TRP A 59 7.25 -1.47 -0.36
C TRP A 59 8.44 -0.57 -0.07
N THR A 60 8.96 0.04 -1.13
CA THR A 60 10.04 1.03 -1.05
C THR A 60 9.53 2.35 -1.62
N GLN A 61 9.78 3.45 -0.92
CA GLN A 61 9.45 4.78 -1.37
C GLN A 61 10.45 5.22 -2.44
N GLY A 62 9.92 5.44 -3.64
CA GLY A 62 10.68 6.01 -4.75
C GLY A 62 11.02 7.47 -4.52
N SER A 63 12.04 7.96 -5.23
CA SER A 63 12.44 9.37 -5.22
C SER A 63 11.37 10.31 -5.78
N ASP A 64 10.41 9.77 -6.53
CA ASP A 64 9.23 10.44 -7.06
C ASP A 64 8.07 10.51 -6.06
N GLY A 65 8.24 9.95 -4.86
CA GLY A 65 7.21 9.88 -3.83
C GLY A 65 6.20 8.75 -4.03
N VAL A 66 6.38 7.89 -5.04
CA VAL A 66 5.54 6.70 -5.26
C VAL A 66 6.21 5.49 -4.63
N MET A 67 5.45 4.72 -3.86
CA MET A 67 5.89 3.48 -3.26
C MET A 67 5.78 2.34 -4.26
N THR A 68 6.91 1.69 -4.51
CA THR A 68 7.01 0.53 -5.39
C THR A 68 6.94 -0.75 -4.56
N MET A 69 6.06 -1.67 -4.96
CA MET A 69 5.97 -2.98 -4.33
C MET A 69 7.15 -3.86 -4.75
N VAL A 70 7.79 -4.49 -3.76
CA VAL A 70 8.90 -5.43 -3.90
C VAL A 70 8.40 -6.77 -3.36
N ALA A 71 8.29 -7.78 -4.23
CA ALA A 71 7.82 -9.11 -3.84
C ALA A 71 8.39 -10.18 -4.77
N ASP A 72 8.47 -11.41 -4.26
CA ASP A 72 8.78 -12.58 -5.08
C ASP A 72 7.52 -12.97 -5.89
N LEU A 73 7.47 -12.53 -7.16
CA LEU A 73 6.38 -12.84 -8.09
C LEU A 73 6.17 -14.34 -8.28
N GLN A 74 7.23 -15.14 -8.19
CA GLN A 74 7.13 -16.59 -8.36
C GLN A 74 6.35 -17.19 -7.18
N ARG A 75 6.66 -16.79 -5.94
CA ARG A 75 5.90 -17.20 -4.74
C ARG A 75 4.49 -16.62 -4.71
N LEU A 76 4.33 -15.39 -5.19
CA LEU A 76 3.04 -14.71 -5.30
C LEU A 76 2.06 -15.52 -6.17
N ALA A 77 2.54 -16.00 -7.32
CA ALA A 77 1.73 -16.76 -8.28
C ALA A 77 1.19 -18.09 -7.72
N PHE A 78 1.85 -18.67 -6.72
CA PHE A 78 1.39 -19.89 -6.06
C PHE A 78 0.33 -19.66 -4.98
N HIS A 79 0.16 -18.42 -4.50
CA HIS A 79 -0.76 -18.10 -3.41
C HIS A 79 -2.13 -17.66 -3.93
N GLN A 80 -3.05 -18.62 -4.00
CA GLN A 80 -4.44 -18.35 -4.39
C GLN A 80 -5.10 -17.41 -3.36
N GLY A 81 -5.66 -16.29 -3.85
CA GLY A 81 -6.38 -15.32 -3.03
C GLY A 81 -5.57 -14.10 -2.60
N LEU A 82 -4.25 -14.09 -2.79
CA LEU A 82 -3.43 -12.92 -2.49
C LEU A 82 -3.76 -11.73 -3.39
N ASP A 83 -4.05 -11.98 -4.67
CA ASP A 83 -4.51 -10.95 -5.61
C ASP A 83 -5.80 -10.27 -5.15
N ALA A 84 -6.77 -11.06 -4.67
CA ALA A 84 -8.03 -10.55 -4.18
C ALA A 84 -7.85 -9.71 -2.90
N ARG A 85 -6.93 -10.10 -2.01
CA ARG A 85 -6.56 -9.32 -0.83
C ARG A 85 -5.87 -8.02 -1.22
N LEU A 86 -4.90 -8.06 -2.13
CA LEU A 86 -4.22 -6.86 -2.64
C LEU A 86 -5.18 -5.89 -3.30
N GLN A 87 -6.20 -6.38 -4.01
CA GLN A 87 -7.26 -5.54 -4.55
C GLN A 87 -8.08 -4.86 -3.45
N LYS A 88 -8.34 -5.54 -2.33
CA LYS A 88 -9.03 -4.92 -1.17
C LYS A 88 -8.15 -3.86 -0.51
N VAL A 89 -6.86 -4.13 -0.32
CA VAL A 89 -5.88 -3.14 0.17
C VAL A 89 -5.89 -1.89 -0.72
N ALA A 90 -5.83 -2.07 -2.04
CA ALA A 90 -5.85 -0.95 -2.99
C ALA A 90 -7.15 -0.12 -2.89
N ARG A 91 -8.30 -0.78 -2.75
CA ARG A 91 -9.60 -0.09 -2.58
C ARG A 91 -9.66 0.66 -1.26
N GLN A 92 -9.23 0.04 -0.17
CA GLN A 92 -9.20 0.66 1.15
C GLN A 92 -8.26 1.88 1.16
N TYR A 93 -7.09 1.77 0.54
CA TYR A 93 -6.16 2.87 0.38
C TYR A 93 -6.78 4.03 -0.41
N ALA A 94 -7.40 3.74 -1.55
CA ALA A 94 -8.04 4.76 -2.38
C ALA A 94 -9.18 5.47 -1.61
N LEU A 95 -9.96 4.71 -0.83
CA LEU A 95 -11.01 5.25 0.02
C LEU A 95 -10.45 6.18 1.11
N LEU A 96 -9.43 5.74 1.85
CA LEU A 96 -8.80 6.56 2.89
C LEU A 96 -8.18 7.84 2.30
N THR A 97 -7.53 7.72 1.15
CA THR A 97 -6.94 8.85 0.43
C THR A 97 -8.01 9.85 0.01
N ALA A 98 -9.15 9.37 -0.50
CA ALA A 98 -10.26 10.22 -0.90
C ALA A 98 -10.90 10.94 0.30
N LEU A 99 -11.09 10.25 1.43
CA LEU A 99 -11.65 10.84 2.66
C LEU A 99 -10.76 11.97 3.19
N GLU A 100 -9.45 11.74 3.31
CA GLU A 100 -8.54 12.80 3.79
C GLU A 100 -8.41 13.96 2.80
N SER A 101 -8.57 13.70 1.50
CA SER A 101 -8.63 14.77 0.49
C SER A 101 -9.85 15.67 0.75
N VAL A 102 -11.02 15.09 1.06
CA VAL A 102 -12.25 15.85 1.37
C VAL A 102 -12.12 16.66 2.66
N ASP A 103 -11.52 16.10 3.71
CA ASP A 103 -11.24 16.84 4.96
C ASP A 103 -10.30 18.03 4.72
N SER A 104 -9.34 17.88 3.80
CA SER A 104 -8.42 18.96 3.41
C SER A 104 -9.13 20.11 2.67
N PHE A 105 -10.22 19.83 1.93
CA PHE A 105 -11.03 20.87 1.28
C PHE A 105 -11.95 21.61 2.27
N GLY A 106 -12.43 20.95 3.31
CA GLY A 106 -13.31 21.55 4.31
C GLY A 106 -12.67 22.68 5.14
N ASN A 107 -11.34 22.66 5.29
CA ASN A 107 -10.61 23.63 6.11
C ASN A 107 -10.18 24.92 5.35
N SER A 108 -10.32 24.96 4.02
CA SER A 108 -9.94 26.12 3.18
C SER A 108 -11.11 27.03 2.80
N ALA A 109 -12.35 26.71 3.18
CA ALA A 109 -13.50 27.60 2.96
C ALA A 109 -13.59 28.68 4.05
N THR A 110 -12.57 29.53 4.17
CA THR A 110 -12.72 30.80 4.92
C THR A 110 -13.51 31.75 4.02
N MET A 111 -14.82 31.80 4.23
CA MET A 111 -15.73 32.73 3.54
C MET A 111 -15.45 34.15 4.05
N THR A 112 -14.71 34.95 3.27
CA THR A 112 -14.57 36.38 3.53
C THR A 112 -15.90 37.05 3.23
N ILE A 113 -16.72 37.27 4.25
CA ILE A 113 -17.92 38.10 4.13
C ILE A 113 -17.46 39.55 4.21
N GLU A 114 -17.28 40.19 3.05
CA GLU A 114 -17.16 41.65 2.99
C GLU A 114 -18.53 42.26 3.27
N THR A 115 -18.66 42.91 4.44
CA THR A 115 -19.83 43.73 4.77
C THR A 115 -19.71 45.09 4.07
N VAL A 116 -20.76 45.43 3.31
CA VAL A 116 -20.97 46.68 2.56
C VAL A 116 -20.97 47.91 3.47
#